data_AF-A0A930SS71-F1
#
_entry.id   AF-A0A930SS71-F1
#
_cell.length_a   1.000
_cell.length_b   1.000
_cell.length_c   1.000
_cell.angle_alpha   90.00
_cell.angle_beta   90.00
_cell.angle_gamma   90.00
#
_symmetry.space_group_name_H-M   'P 1'
#
loop_
_entity.id
_entity.type
_entity.pdbx_description
1 polymer ?
#
loop_
_entity_poly.entity_id
_entity_poly.type
_entity_poly.pdbx_seq_one_letter_code
_entity_poly.pdbx_strand_id
1 'polypeptide(L)'
;MATSSSSLREQQHPMIRQLADIIESVWQQHLDLSPYQLPEDLGYIEGRLEGERLVIENACYQSPQFRKMHLELARVGQALDILHCVMFPNPDYGLPMFGCDLVGGRGQISAAIVDLSPVSRDRTLPEAYRSAIATLPEVTFSQPREVPTWGDIFSEVCLFIRPASPEEEAQFLDRVKAYLTLHCQQAIALAPTPDQRSDILA
;
A
#
# COMPACT_ATOMS: atom_id res chain seq x y z
N MET A 1 -16.78 6.13 -28.72
CA MET A 1 -16.96 4.89 -27.92
C MET A 1 -15.61 4.60 -27.30
N ALA A 2 -15.40 4.92 -26.02
CA ALA A 2 -14.17 4.54 -25.34
C ALA A 2 -14.21 3.02 -25.16
N THR A 3 -13.30 2.32 -25.83
CA THR A 3 -13.05 0.91 -25.53
C THR A 3 -12.67 0.84 -24.06
N SER A 4 -13.53 0.21 -23.25
CA SER A 4 -13.19 -0.19 -21.89
C SER A 4 -11.94 -1.07 -21.97
N SER A 5 -10.76 -0.48 -21.78
CA SER A 5 -9.53 -1.23 -21.63
C SER A 5 -9.60 -1.90 -20.27
N SER A 6 -9.48 -3.23 -20.24
CA SER A 6 -9.34 -3.96 -18.98
C SER A 6 -8.18 -3.39 -18.17
N SER A 7 -8.38 -3.17 -16.86
CA SER A 7 -7.34 -2.67 -15.95
C SER A 7 -6.05 -3.48 -16.11
N LEU A 8 -4.90 -2.81 -15.94
CA LEU A 8 -3.57 -3.42 -16.06
C LEU A 8 -3.42 -4.67 -15.18
N ARG A 9 -4.11 -4.73 -14.03
CA ARG A 9 -4.09 -5.87 -13.10
C ARG A 9 -4.48 -7.20 -13.73
N GLU A 10 -5.32 -7.20 -14.77
CA GLU A 10 -5.72 -8.42 -15.49
C GLU A 10 -4.57 -9.05 -16.28
N GLN A 11 -3.50 -8.28 -16.52
CA GLN A 11 -2.33 -8.72 -17.26
C GLN A 11 -1.15 -9.06 -16.34
N GLN A 12 -1.16 -8.58 -15.09
CA GLN A 12 -0.10 -8.73 -14.10
C GLN A 12 -0.15 -10.07 -13.34
N HIS A 13 0.89 -10.32 -12.53
CA HIS A 13 0.95 -11.44 -11.60
C HIS A 13 -0.34 -11.59 -10.75
N PRO A 14 -0.85 -12.82 -10.51
CA PRO A 14 -2.08 -13.05 -9.74
C PRO A 14 -2.07 -12.41 -8.34
N MET A 15 -0.95 -12.47 -7.61
CA MET A 15 -0.81 -11.82 -6.31
C MET A 15 -0.97 -10.30 -6.38
N ILE A 16 -0.47 -9.64 -7.43
CA ILE A 16 -0.63 -8.19 -7.65
C ILE A 16 -2.10 -7.85 -7.88
N ARG A 17 -2.77 -8.60 -8.74
CA ARG A 17 -4.20 -8.44 -8.98
C ARG A 17 -5.02 -8.60 -7.69
N GLN A 18 -4.80 -9.69 -6.96
CA GLN A 18 -5.51 -9.96 -5.71
C GLN A 18 -5.28 -8.84 -4.68
N LEU A 19 -4.04 -8.34 -4.57
CA LEU A 19 -3.75 -7.24 -3.66
C LEU A 19 -4.45 -5.94 -4.06
N ALA A 20 -4.45 -5.59 -5.35
CA ALA A 20 -5.16 -4.42 -5.86
C ALA A 20 -6.67 -4.49 -5.53
N ASP A 21 -7.28 -5.65 -5.74
CA ASP A 21 -8.70 -5.89 -5.45
C ASP A 21 -8.99 -5.82 -3.94
N ILE A 22 -8.10 -6.37 -3.10
CA ILE A 22 -8.18 -6.27 -1.64
C ILE A 22 -8.12 -4.81 -1.18
N ILE A 23 -7.16 -4.03 -1.69
CA ILE A 23 -6.96 -2.63 -1.29
C ILE A 23 -8.21 -1.82 -1.58
N GLU A 24 -8.71 -1.85 -2.81
CA GLU A 24 -9.88 -1.06 -3.20
C GLU A 24 -11.15 -1.53 -2.47
N SER A 25 -11.32 -2.84 -2.27
CA SER A 25 -12.45 -3.40 -1.54
C SER A 25 -12.48 -2.92 -0.08
N VAL A 26 -11.34 -2.96 0.61
CA VAL A 26 -11.26 -2.47 2.01
C VAL A 26 -11.48 -0.97 2.08
N TRP A 27 -10.95 -0.19 1.14
CA TRP A 27 -11.21 1.25 1.06
C TRP A 27 -12.70 1.55 0.88
N GLN A 28 -13.35 0.91 -0.09
CA GLN A 28 -14.78 1.10 -0.38
C GLN A 28 -15.67 0.65 0.78
N GLN A 29 -15.28 -0.40 1.49
CA GLN A 29 -16.05 -0.93 2.61
C GLN A 29 -16.01 -0.02 3.84
N HIS A 30 -14.87 0.61 4.12
CA HIS A 30 -14.64 1.27 5.40
C HIS A 30 -14.60 2.79 5.37
N LEU A 31 -14.35 3.41 4.21
CA LEU A 31 -14.08 4.84 4.10
C LEU A 31 -15.11 5.55 3.21
N ASP A 32 -15.37 6.82 3.52
CA ASP A 32 -16.12 7.71 2.65
C ASP A 32 -15.18 8.29 1.58
N LEU A 33 -15.15 7.65 0.41
CA LEU A 33 -14.20 7.95 -0.65
C LEU A 33 -14.70 9.05 -1.57
N SER A 34 -13.80 9.97 -1.89
CA SER A 34 -13.95 10.87 -3.02
C SER A 34 -12.75 10.74 -3.97
N PRO A 35 -12.93 10.99 -5.28
CA PRO A 35 -11.80 10.99 -6.22
C PRO A 35 -10.77 12.05 -5.82
N TYR A 36 -9.49 11.72 -5.94
CA TYR A 36 -8.40 12.68 -5.88
C TYR A 36 -7.95 12.98 -7.31
N GLN A 37 -8.03 14.25 -7.73
CA GLN A 37 -7.67 14.64 -9.09
C GLN A 37 -6.16 14.58 -9.27
N LEU A 38 -5.72 13.65 -10.13
CA LEU A 38 -4.38 13.63 -10.67
C LEU A 38 -4.24 14.69 -11.78
N PRO A 39 -3.03 15.23 -12.01
CA PRO A 39 -2.71 15.95 -13.25
C PRO A 39 -3.12 15.13 -14.48
N GLU A 40 -3.59 15.81 -15.54
CA GLU A 40 -4.30 15.19 -16.69
C GLU A 40 -3.51 14.07 -17.40
N ASP A 41 -2.18 14.05 -17.27
CA ASP A 41 -1.30 13.06 -17.91
C ASP A 41 -0.75 11.99 -16.96
N LEU A 42 -1.21 11.93 -15.70
CA LEU A 42 -0.68 10.99 -14.71
C LEU A 42 -1.63 9.84 -14.35
N GLY A 43 -2.89 9.87 -14.80
CA GLY A 43 -3.83 8.77 -14.55
C GLY A 43 -3.47 7.48 -15.29
N TYR A 44 -3.04 7.60 -16.54
CA TYR A 44 -2.58 6.49 -17.37
C TYR A 44 -1.38 6.93 -18.20
N ILE A 45 -0.26 6.24 -18.04
CA ILE A 45 1.01 6.59 -18.68
C ILE A 45 1.45 5.41 -19.54
N GLU A 46 1.77 5.67 -20.80
CA GLU A 46 2.48 4.72 -21.66
C GLU A 46 3.80 5.30 -22.11
N GLY A 47 4.83 4.46 -22.13
CA GLY A 47 6.16 4.84 -22.58
C GLY A 47 7.00 3.64 -23.00
N ARG A 48 8.31 3.84 -23.05
CA ARG A 48 9.27 2.77 -23.24
C ARG A 48 10.41 2.86 -22.23
N LEU A 49 10.82 1.71 -21.70
CA LEU A 49 12.00 1.56 -20.86
C LEU A 49 12.85 0.45 -21.44
N GLU A 50 14.11 0.75 -21.78
CA GLU A 50 15.04 -0.20 -22.41
C GLU A 50 14.50 -0.91 -23.67
N GLY A 51 13.61 -0.22 -24.40
CA GLY A 51 12.96 -0.76 -25.61
C GLY A 51 11.66 -1.53 -25.35
N GLU A 52 11.38 -1.90 -24.10
CA GLU A 52 10.15 -2.55 -23.67
C GLU A 52 9.02 -1.53 -23.42
N ARG A 53 7.77 -1.95 -23.66
CA ARG A 53 6.59 -1.09 -23.40
C ARG A 53 6.41 -0.93 -21.88
N LEU A 54 6.38 0.32 -21.42
CA LEU A 54 6.01 0.69 -20.06
C LEU A 54 4.54 1.13 -20.05
N VAL A 55 3.76 0.60 -19.11
CA VAL A 55 2.39 1.03 -18.82
C VAL A 55 2.28 1.28 -17.32
N ILE A 56 1.70 2.41 -16.92
CA ILE A 56 1.39 2.76 -15.54
C ILE A 56 -0.08 3.19 -15.46
N GLU A 57 -0.82 2.61 -14.53
CA GLU A 57 -2.20 2.94 -14.21
C GLU A 57 -2.26 3.44 -12.77
N ASN A 58 -2.76 4.67 -12.58
CA ASN A 58 -2.87 5.33 -11.29
C ASN A 58 -4.33 5.53 -10.90
N ALA A 59 -4.70 5.01 -9.75
CA ALA A 59 -5.95 5.31 -9.06
C ALA A 59 -5.64 6.12 -7.80
N CYS A 60 -6.27 7.29 -7.66
CA CYS A 60 -6.12 8.13 -6.47
C CYS A 60 -7.47 8.52 -5.89
N TYR A 61 -7.59 8.34 -4.58
CA TYR A 61 -8.75 8.69 -3.79
C TYR A 61 -8.34 9.57 -2.61
N GLN A 62 -9.32 10.13 -1.91
CA GLN A 62 -9.16 10.83 -0.65
C GLN A 62 -10.39 10.61 0.23
N SER A 63 -10.20 10.77 1.54
CA SER A 63 -11.27 10.77 2.55
C SER A 63 -10.99 11.89 3.57
N PRO A 64 -11.89 12.18 4.51
CA PRO A 64 -11.61 13.17 5.57
C PRO A 64 -10.28 12.90 6.32
N GLN A 65 -9.98 11.63 6.57
CA GLN A 65 -8.81 11.15 7.30
C GLN A 65 -7.56 11.01 6.43
N PHE A 66 -7.70 10.85 5.12
CA PHE A 66 -6.60 10.58 4.20
C PHE A 66 -6.58 11.61 3.07
N ARG A 67 -5.55 12.47 3.06
CA ARG A 67 -5.39 13.52 2.05
C ARG A 67 -5.06 12.98 0.65
N LYS A 68 -4.48 11.77 0.56
CA LYS A 68 -4.22 11.06 -0.68
C LYS A 68 -4.11 9.57 -0.40
N MET A 69 -4.84 8.76 -1.15
CA MET A 69 -4.76 7.30 -1.16
C MET A 69 -4.43 6.91 -2.59
N HIS A 70 -3.22 6.40 -2.82
CA HIS A 70 -2.68 6.19 -4.16
C HIS A 70 -2.43 4.70 -4.35
N LEU A 71 -3.06 4.12 -5.37
CA LEU A 71 -2.74 2.79 -5.90
C LEU A 71 -2.17 2.97 -7.31
N GLU A 72 -0.96 2.49 -7.52
CA GLU A 72 -0.26 2.48 -8.80
C GLU A 72 0.00 1.03 -9.23
N LEU A 73 -0.35 0.73 -10.46
CA LEU A 73 0.00 -0.52 -11.12
C LEU A 73 0.92 -0.19 -12.28
N ALA A 74 2.08 -0.82 -12.35
CA ALA A 74 3.01 -0.62 -13.46
C ALA A 74 3.47 -1.94 -14.06
N ARG A 75 3.76 -1.92 -15.35
CA ARG A 75 4.28 -3.06 -16.10
C ARG A 75 5.29 -2.63 -17.15
N VAL A 76 6.42 -3.35 -17.21
CA VAL A 76 7.45 -3.19 -18.25
C VAL A 76 7.56 -4.48 -19.06
N GLY A 77 7.02 -4.47 -20.28
CA GLY A 77 7.01 -5.62 -21.18
C GLY A 77 6.38 -6.85 -20.52
N GLN A 78 7.14 -7.95 -20.47
CA GLN A 78 6.84 -9.16 -19.67
C GLN A 78 7.85 -9.35 -18.53
N ALA A 79 8.75 -8.39 -18.35
CA ALA A 79 9.90 -8.52 -17.47
C ALA A 79 9.57 -8.11 -16.03
N LEU A 80 8.68 -7.12 -15.85
CA LEU A 80 8.43 -6.49 -14.56
C LEU A 80 6.95 -6.14 -14.41
N ASP A 81 6.36 -6.55 -13.28
CA ASP A 81 5.07 -6.09 -12.77
C ASP A 81 5.30 -5.43 -11.40
N ILE A 82 4.64 -4.30 -11.16
CA ILE A 82 4.72 -3.54 -9.93
C ILE A 82 3.31 -3.20 -9.45
N LEU A 83 3.11 -3.31 -8.13
CA LEU A 83 2.04 -2.62 -7.41
C LEU A 83 2.71 -1.73 -6.36
N HIS A 84 2.28 -0.48 -6.30
CA HIS A 84 2.66 0.47 -5.26
C HIS A 84 1.39 1.05 -4.64
N CYS A 85 1.32 1.10 -3.31
CA CYS A 85 0.20 1.71 -2.62
C CYS A 85 0.66 2.49 -1.40
N VAL A 86 0.19 3.73 -1.27
CA VAL A 86 0.42 4.56 -0.08
C VAL A 86 -0.85 5.30 0.31
N MET A 87 -1.16 5.29 1.61
CA MET A 87 -2.18 6.15 2.21
C MET A 87 -1.50 7.26 3.00
N PHE A 88 -1.61 8.48 2.50
CA PHE A 88 -1.13 9.68 3.16
C PHE A 88 -2.23 10.21 4.09
N PRO A 89 -2.04 10.16 5.42
CA PRO A 89 -3.01 10.72 6.34
C PRO A 89 -3.10 12.23 6.21
N ASN A 90 -4.30 12.76 6.48
CA ASN A 90 -4.47 14.17 6.76
C ASN A 90 -3.75 14.47 8.09
N PRO A 91 -2.86 15.47 8.15
CA PRO A 91 -2.02 15.73 9.32
C PRO A 91 -2.79 16.22 10.55
N ASP A 92 -4.09 16.46 10.43
CA ASP A 92 -4.97 16.68 11.58
C ASP A 92 -5.35 15.36 12.29
N TYR A 93 -4.90 14.22 11.78
CA TYR A 93 -5.10 12.90 12.39
C TYR A 93 -3.73 12.28 12.68
N GLY A 94 -3.52 11.83 13.92
CA GLY A 94 -2.31 11.11 14.35
C GLY A 94 -2.25 9.67 13.81
N LEU A 95 -2.40 9.52 12.50
CA LEU A 95 -2.43 8.25 11.79
C LEU A 95 -1.04 7.92 11.22
N PRO A 96 -0.60 6.65 11.26
CA PRO A 96 0.58 6.22 10.52
C PRO A 96 0.35 6.28 9.00
N MET A 97 1.43 6.18 8.23
CA MET A 97 1.35 5.96 6.78
C MET A 97 1.22 4.47 6.49
N PHE A 98 0.14 4.03 5.87
CA PHE A 98 0.08 2.71 5.27
C PHE A 98 0.87 2.73 3.96
N GLY A 99 1.74 1.73 3.77
CA GLY A 99 2.47 1.53 2.51
C GLY A 99 2.60 0.05 2.19
N CYS A 100 2.44 -0.31 0.92
CA CYS A 100 2.84 -1.63 0.42
C CYS A 100 3.35 -1.58 -1.01
N ASP A 101 4.31 -2.45 -1.32
CA ASP A 101 4.83 -2.65 -2.66
C ASP A 101 4.96 -4.14 -2.99
N LEU A 102 4.60 -4.50 -4.21
CA LEU A 102 4.93 -5.78 -4.82
C LEU A 102 5.77 -5.54 -6.06
N VAL A 103 6.88 -6.26 -6.17
CA VAL A 103 7.72 -6.28 -7.39
C VAL A 103 7.87 -7.71 -7.85
N GLY A 104 7.34 -8.00 -9.03
CA GLY A 104 7.38 -9.32 -9.65
C GLY A 104 7.92 -9.26 -11.08
N GLY A 105 8.31 -10.41 -11.60
CA GLY A 105 8.78 -10.55 -12.97
C GLY A 105 8.80 -12.01 -13.39
N ARG A 106 8.48 -12.28 -14.65
CA ARG A 106 8.53 -13.66 -15.22
C ARG A 106 7.78 -14.71 -14.39
N GLY A 107 6.65 -14.32 -13.81
CA GLY A 107 5.78 -15.22 -13.02
C GLY A 107 6.23 -15.47 -11.58
N GLN A 108 7.15 -14.67 -11.03
CA GLN A 108 7.55 -14.75 -9.62
C GLN A 108 7.52 -13.38 -8.96
N ILE A 109 7.11 -13.32 -7.68
CA ILE A 109 7.29 -12.15 -6.84
C ILE A 109 8.69 -12.17 -6.23
N SER A 110 9.45 -11.10 -6.46
CA SER A 110 10.83 -10.94 -6.00
C SER A 110 10.94 -10.12 -4.72
N ALA A 111 9.94 -9.27 -4.47
CA ALA A 111 9.85 -8.41 -3.30
C ALA A 111 8.39 -8.16 -2.96
N ALA A 112 8.05 -8.29 -1.67
CA ALA A 112 6.77 -7.89 -1.11
C ALA A 112 7.04 -7.15 0.20
N ILE A 113 6.55 -5.91 0.31
CA ILE A 113 6.69 -5.08 1.50
C ILE A 113 5.33 -4.52 1.93
N VAL A 114 5.08 -4.49 3.23
CA VAL A 114 3.94 -3.80 3.83
C VAL A 114 4.31 -3.24 5.18
N ASP A 115 3.86 -2.03 5.48
CA ASP A 115 4.07 -1.39 6.77
C ASP A 115 2.95 -0.41 7.13
N LEU A 116 2.89 -0.11 8.42
CA LEU A 116 2.22 1.06 8.99
C LEU A 116 3.32 1.95 9.61
N SER A 117 3.91 2.81 8.79
CA SER A 117 5.06 3.62 9.17
C SER A 117 4.66 4.77 10.11
N PRO A 118 5.36 4.96 11.25
CA PRO A 118 5.04 6.01 12.20
C PRO A 118 5.29 7.40 11.61
N VAL A 119 4.47 8.36 12.03
CA VAL A 119 4.63 9.79 11.68
C VAL A 119 5.09 10.63 12.86
N SER A 120 5.16 10.04 14.06
CA SER A 120 5.63 10.73 15.26
C SER A 120 7.15 10.84 15.26
N ARG A 121 7.67 11.91 15.86
CA ARG A 121 9.12 12.15 16.02
C ARG A 121 9.86 11.02 16.73
N ASP A 122 9.20 10.35 17.67
CA ASP A 122 9.77 9.23 18.41
C ASP A 122 9.77 7.91 17.63
N ARG A 123 9.23 7.92 16.39
CA ARG A 123 9.13 6.78 15.48
C ARG A 123 8.40 5.59 16.08
N THR A 124 7.37 5.85 16.89
CA THR A 124 6.53 4.80 17.47
C THR A 124 5.12 4.83 16.90
N LEU A 125 4.53 3.65 16.70
CA LEU A 125 3.12 3.55 16.35
C LEU A 125 2.25 3.95 17.54
N PRO A 126 1.07 4.56 17.35
CA PRO A 126 0.17 4.83 18.47
C PRO A 126 -0.22 3.54 19.21
N GLU A 127 -0.48 3.63 20.53
CA GLU A 127 -0.73 2.45 21.36
C GLU A 127 -1.89 1.59 20.85
N ALA A 128 -2.94 2.22 20.34
CA ALA A 128 -4.08 1.51 19.75
C ALA A 128 -3.67 0.63 18.56
N TYR A 129 -2.69 1.05 17.76
CA TYR A 129 -2.13 0.26 16.67
C TYR A 129 -1.30 -0.91 17.21
N ARG A 130 -0.36 -0.64 18.13
CA ARG A 130 0.50 -1.68 18.72
C ARG A 130 -0.32 -2.80 19.38
N SER A 131 -1.27 -2.40 20.23
CA SER A 131 -2.19 -3.32 20.91
C SER A 131 -3.00 -4.15 19.91
N ALA A 132 -3.56 -3.53 18.87
CA ALA A 132 -4.37 -4.25 17.89
C ALA A 132 -3.51 -5.20 17.01
N ILE A 133 -2.32 -4.77 16.59
CA ILE A 133 -1.40 -5.60 15.80
C ILE A 133 -0.89 -6.80 16.61
N ALA A 134 -0.66 -6.63 17.91
CA ALA A 134 -0.23 -7.71 18.80
C ALA A 134 -1.27 -8.84 18.95
N THR A 135 -2.54 -8.60 18.57
CA THR A 135 -3.58 -9.64 18.54
C THR A 135 -3.61 -10.44 17.24
N LEU A 136 -2.90 -9.99 16.20
CA LEU A 136 -2.86 -10.69 14.92
C LEU A 136 -2.04 -11.99 15.05
N PRO A 137 -2.44 -13.07 14.35
CA PRO A 137 -1.66 -14.31 14.33
C PRO A 137 -0.23 -14.05 13.86
N GLU A 138 0.76 -14.64 14.53
CA GLU A 138 2.16 -14.57 14.11
C GLU A 138 2.32 -15.14 12.69
N VAL A 139 3.16 -14.49 11.88
CA VAL A 139 3.49 -14.94 10.52
C VAL A 139 4.99 -15.11 10.41
N THR A 140 5.41 -16.18 9.77
CA THR A 140 6.82 -16.50 9.55
C THR A 140 7.02 -16.80 8.09
N PHE A 141 7.88 -16.03 7.44
CA PHE A 141 8.24 -16.22 6.04
C PHE A 141 9.63 -16.85 5.94
N SER A 142 9.82 -17.75 4.97
CA SER A 142 11.08 -18.47 4.78
C SER A 142 12.19 -17.59 4.20
N GLN A 143 11.86 -16.49 3.52
CA GLN A 143 12.83 -15.56 2.92
C GLN A 143 12.55 -14.11 3.32
N PRO A 144 12.78 -13.73 4.60
CA PRO A 144 12.76 -12.33 4.99
C PRO A 144 13.91 -11.58 4.31
N ARG A 145 13.70 -10.29 4.04
CA ARG A 145 14.69 -9.39 3.47
C ARG A 145 15.02 -8.30 4.48
N GLU A 146 16.29 -7.91 4.51
CA GLU A 146 16.70 -6.76 5.28
C GLU A 146 16.17 -5.47 4.63
N VAL A 147 15.60 -4.62 5.46
CA VAL A 147 15.22 -3.27 5.09
C VAL A 147 16.50 -2.45 4.80
N PRO A 148 16.56 -1.68 3.70
CA PRO A 148 17.72 -0.85 3.40
C PRO A 148 18.04 0.17 4.50
N THR A 149 19.25 0.75 4.50
CA THR A 149 19.70 1.71 5.53
C THR A 149 18.88 3.00 5.61
N TRP A 150 18.17 3.37 4.53
CA TRP A 150 17.23 4.50 4.51
C TRP A 150 15.83 4.13 4.99
N GLY A 151 15.56 2.84 5.21
CA GLY A 151 14.27 2.34 5.66
C GLY A 151 14.09 2.47 7.17
N ASP A 152 14.82 3.37 7.83
CA ASP A 152 14.63 3.76 9.22
C ASP A 152 13.30 4.50 9.46
N ILE A 153 12.57 4.78 8.36
CA ILE A 153 11.19 5.26 8.31
C ILE A 153 10.16 4.16 8.59
N PHE A 154 10.50 2.89 8.35
CA PHE A 154 9.56 1.78 8.54
C PHE A 154 9.43 1.41 10.02
N SER A 155 8.27 0.89 10.39
CA SER A 155 7.98 0.49 11.77
C SER A 155 8.56 -0.88 12.12
N GLU A 156 8.51 -1.22 13.41
CA GLU A 156 8.83 -2.56 13.93
C GLU A 156 7.91 -3.68 13.40
N VAL A 157 6.77 -3.34 12.80
CA VAL A 157 5.82 -4.29 12.22
C VAL A 157 5.96 -4.43 10.70
N CYS A 158 6.96 -3.77 10.10
CA CYS A 158 7.24 -3.85 8.68
C CYS A 158 7.57 -5.30 8.28
N LEU A 159 6.88 -5.78 7.25
CA LEU A 159 7.21 -7.05 6.62
C LEU A 159 7.88 -6.77 5.29
N PHE A 160 9.10 -7.28 5.11
CA PHE A 160 9.78 -7.24 3.82
C PHE A 160 10.31 -8.63 3.47
N ILE A 161 9.78 -9.23 2.42
CA ILE A 161 9.99 -10.65 2.11
C ILE A 161 10.16 -10.89 0.61
N ARG A 162 10.62 -12.09 0.28
CA ARG A 162 10.38 -12.73 -1.02
C ARG A 162 9.48 -13.96 -0.78
N PRO A 163 8.20 -13.95 -1.18
CA PRO A 163 7.35 -15.13 -1.03
C PRO A 163 7.93 -16.33 -1.78
N ALA A 164 8.09 -17.45 -1.08
CA ALA A 164 8.68 -18.67 -1.64
C ALA A 164 7.63 -19.67 -2.18
N SER A 165 6.36 -19.52 -1.78
CA SER A 165 5.27 -20.38 -2.19
C SER A 165 3.93 -19.64 -2.26
N PRO A 166 2.91 -20.19 -2.95
CA PRO A 166 1.55 -19.63 -2.96
C PRO A 166 0.93 -19.46 -1.57
N GLU A 167 1.29 -20.33 -0.62
CA GLU A 167 0.85 -20.21 0.77
C GLU A 167 1.46 -18.98 1.45
N GLU A 168 2.72 -18.66 1.19
CA GLU A 168 3.35 -17.42 1.67
C GLU A 168 2.76 -16.18 0.97
N GLU A 169 2.43 -16.27 -0.33
CA GLU A 169 1.71 -15.19 -1.02
C GLU A 169 0.36 -14.92 -0.34
N ALA A 170 -0.42 -15.96 -0.05
CA ALA A 170 -1.71 -15.83 0.63
C ALA A 170 -1.55 -15.26 2.05
N GLN A 171 -0.58 -15.75 2.84
CA GLN A 171 -0.29 -15.22 4.18
C GLN A 171 0.08 -13.74 4.15
N PHE A 172 0.86 -13.31 3.15
CA PHE A 172 1.20 -11.90 2.98
C PHE A 172 -0.05 -11.07 2.64
N LEU A 173 -0.88 -11.51 1.70
CA LEU A 173 -2.13 -10.82 1.34
C LEU A 173 -3.08 -10.69 2.53
N ASP A 174 -3.26 -11.76 3.31
CA ASP A 174 -4.07 -11.75 4.53
C ASP A 174 -3.54 -10.74 5.56
N ARG A 175 -2.21 -10.67 5.70
CA ARG A 175 -1.58 -9.71 6.60
C ARG A 175 -1.75 -8.27 6.13
N VAL A 176 -1.58 -7.99 4.83
CA VAL A 176 -1.85 -6.65 4.27
C VAL A 176 -3.30 -6.25 4.52
N LYS A 177 -4.24 -7.17 4.26
CA LYS A 177 -5.66 -6.94 4.51
C LYS A 177 -5.93 -6.63 5.99
N ALA A 178 -5.29 -7.34 6.91
CA ALA A 178 -5.42 -7.09 8.35
C ALA A 178 -4.91 -5.70 8.75
N TYR A 179 -3.71 -5.30 8.28
CA TYR A 179 -3.17 -3.96 8.52
C TYR A 179 -4.07 -2.87 7.95
N LEU A 180 -4.52 -3.05 6.71
CA LEU A 180 -5.38 -2.06 6.04
C LEU A 180 -6.74 -1.92 6.73
N THR A 181 -7.37 -3.04 7.11
CA THR A 181 -8.66 -3.04 7.81
C THR A 181 -8.54 -2.36 9.18
N LEU A 182 -7.51 -2.70 9.94
CA LEU A 182 -7.20 -2.07 11.24
C LEU A 182 -6.97 -0.58 11.06
N HIS A 183 -6.17 -0.18 10.05
CA HIS A 183 -5.88 1.21 9.77
C HIS A 183 -7.14 2.03 9.46
N CYS A 184 -8.04 1.50 8.61
CA CYS A 184 -9.32 2.13 8.33
C CYS A 184 -10.20 2.22 9.59
N GLN A 185 -10.26 1.17 10.42
CA GLN A 185 -11.04 1.18 11.66
C GLN A 185 -10.54 2.22 12.67
N GLN A 186 -9.22 2.37 12.80
CA GLN A 186 -8.63 3.40 13.65
C GLN A 186 -8.90 4.81 13.07
N ALA A 187 -8.80 4.99 11.76
CA ALA A 187 -9.07 6.26 11.09
C ALA A 187 -10.50 6.76 11.33
N ILE A 188 -11.51 5.88 11.23
CA ILE A 188 -12.91 6.26 11.49
C ILE A 188 -13.20 6.51 12.98
N ALA A 189 -12.42 5.91 13.89
CA ALA A 189 -12.60 6.07 15.34
C ALA A 189 -11.90 7.31 15.89
N LEU A 190 -10.88 7.83 15.21
CA LEU A 190 -10.09 8.97 15.64
C LEU A 190 -10.82 10.31 15.35
N ALA A 191 -10.90 11.14 16.38
CA ALA A 191 -11.27 12.54 16.23
C ALA A 191 -10.06 13.34 15.69
N PRO A 192 -10.27 14.36 14.85
CA PRO A 192 -9.18 15.22 14.39
C PRO A 192 -8.60 16.03 15.55
N THR A 193 -7.28 16.20 15.58
CA THR A 193 -6.50 16.99 16.54
C THR A 193 -5.63 18.04 15.83
N PRO A 194 -6.23 19.09 15.21
CA PRO A 194 -5.46 20.08 14.44
C PRO A 194 -4.36 20.80 15.24
N ASP A 195 -4.55 20.95 16.56
CA ASP A 195 -3.58 21.58 17.46
C ASP A 195 -2.29 20.76 17.64
N GLN A 196 -2.30 19.47 17.26
CA GLN A 196 -1.16 18.55 17.38
C GLN A 196 -0.39 18.38 16.06
N ARG A 197 -0.72 19.16 15.02
CA ARG A 197 -0.13 19.03 13.67
C ARG A 197 1.40 19.13 13.67
N SER A 198 2.00 19.92 14.55
CA SER A 198 3.47 20.08 14.65
C SER A 198 4.20 18.85 15.19
N ASP A 199 3.48 17.97 15.87
CA ASP A 199 4.02 16.73 16.44
C ASP A 199 3.86 15.56 15.45
N ILE A 200 2.92 15.69 14.50
CA ILE A 200 2.59 14.72 13.44
C ILE A 200 3.42 14.95 12.16
N LEU A 201 3.84 16.19 11.88
CA LEU A 201 4.57 16.57 10.65
C LEU A 201 6.10 16.67 10.82
N ALA A 202 6.67 16.09 11.87
CA ALA A 202 8.04 16.40 12.31
C ALA A 202 9.00 15.23 12.30
#